data_AF-A0A969WWW8-F1
#
_entry.id   AF-A0A969WWW8-F1
#
_cell.length_a   1.000
_cell.length_b   1.000
_cell.length_c   1.000
_cell.angle_alpha   90.00
_cell.angle_beta   90.00
_cell.angle_gamma   90.00
#
_symmetry.space_group_name_H-M   'P 1'
#
loop_
_entity.id
_entity.type
_entity.pdbx_description
1 polymer ?
#
loop_
_entity_poly.entity_id
_entity_poly.type
_entity_poly.pdbx_seq_one_letter_code
_entity_poly.pdbx_strand_id
1 'polypeptide(L)'
;MARYTDSVCRLCRREGEKLFLKGDRCYSEKCAVQKRPFAPGQHGQRRRQKTSEYGLQLREKQKTKRIYGVLEKQFHNYFVKAERQKGIAGENLMILLERRLDNVIFRMGFASSRKEGRQLVIHNHITINGK
;
A
#
# COMPACT_ATOMS: atom_id res chain seq x y z
N MET A 1 -11.62 -6.86 -11.59
CA MET A 1 -11.57 -5.91 -10.45
C MET A 1 -10.50 -4.85 -10.69
N ALA A 2 -10.85 -3.56 -10.62
CA ALA A 2 -9.90 -2.47 -10.85
C ALA A 2 -8.79 -2.41 -9.78
N ARG A 3 -7.55 -2.16 -10.20
CA ARG A 3 -6.38 -1.98 -9.34
C ARG A 3 -5.33 -1.10 -10.04
N TYR A 4 -4.39 -0.56 -9.28
CA TYR A 4 -3.22 0.09 -9.85
C TYR A 4 -2.28 -0.93 -10.50
N THR A 5 -2.13 -0.91 -11.82
CA THR A 5 -1.31 -1.84 -12.61
C THR A 5 0.04 -1.28 -13.04
N ASP A 6 0.18 0.04 -13.03
CA ASP A 6 1.40 0.74 -13.46
C ASP A 6 2.62 0.50 -12.55
N SER A 7 3.74 1.10 -12.96
CA SER A 7 5.02 1.10 -12.27
C SER A 7 4.92 1.47 -10.77
N VAL A 8 5.03 0.48 -9.88
CA VAL A 8 4.88 0.69 -8.43
C VAL A 8 6.07 1.37 -7.76
N CYS A 9 7.29 1.21 -8.28
CA CYS A 9 8.48 1.80 -7.68
C CYS A 9 8.47 3.34 -7.71
N ARG A 10 7.72 3.95 -8.64
CA ARG A 10 7.51 5.41 -8.66
C ARG A 10 6.71 5.88 -7.45
N LEU A 11 5.82 5.03 -6.92
CA LEU A 11 5.00 5.33 -5.75
C LEU A 11 5.88 5.37 -4.50
N CYS A 12 6.76 4.38 -4.32
CA CYS A 12 7.74 4.37 -3.23
C CYS A 12 8.63 5.62 -3.27
N ARG A 13 9.14 5.97 -4.46
CA ARG A 13 9.94 7.19 -4.65
C ARG A 13 9.17 8.48 -4.35
N ARG A 14 7.87 8.53 -4.66
CA ARG A 14 7.02 9.69 -4.36
C ARG A 14 6.80 9.85 -2.87
N GLU A 15 6.56 8.76 -2.15
CA GLU A 15 6.39 8.77 -0.68
C GLU A 15 7.73 8.91 0.06
N GLY A 16 8.86 8.64 -0.61
CA GLY A 16 10.20 8.82 -0.05
C GLY A 16 10.67 7.66 0.82
N GLU A 17 9.93 6.56 0.87
CA GLU A 17 10.21 5.38 1.69
C GLU A 17 9.93 4.07 0.94
N LYS A 18 10.42 2.95 1.48
CA LYS A 18 10.18 1.62 0.91
C LYS A 18 8.80 1.10 1.31
N LEU A 19 7.88 1.03 0.35
CA LEU A 19 6.53 0.45 0.54
C LEU A 19 6.44 -1.08 0.29
N PHE A 20 7.56 -1.73 -0.04
CA PHE A 20 7.65 -3.20 -0.25
C PHE A 20 6.62 -3.80 -1.25
N LEU A 21 6.34 -3.09 -2.35
CA LEU A 21 5.33 -3.49 -3.33
C LEU A 21 5.78 -4.54 -4.37
N LYS A 22 7.03 -5.02 -4.32
CA LYS A 22 7.63 -5.95 -5.31
C LYS A 22 8.35 -7.16 -4.69
N GLY A 23 8.05 -7.53 -3.44
CA GLY A 23 8.71 -8.65 -2.76
C GLY A 23 10.24 -8.49 -2.72
N ASP A 24 10.97 -9.55 -3.06
CA ASP A 24 12.43 -9.67 -2.96
C ASP A 24 13.21 -8.54 -3.62
N ARG A 25 12.70 -8.02 -4.75
CA ARG A 25 13.35 -6.90 -5.44
C ARG A 25 13.44 -5.65 -4.55
N CYS A 26 12.52 -5.45 -3.61
CA CYS A 26 12.55 -4.31 -2.69
C CYS A 26 13.68 -4.39 -1.64
N TYR A 27 14.18 -5.60 -1.36
CA TYR A 27 15.30 -5.86 -0.46
C TYR A 27 16.65 -5.73 -1.19
N SER A 28 16.69 -6.06 -2.49
CA SER A 28 17.90 -5.92 -3.31
C SER A 28 18.34 -4.47 -3.54
N GLU A 29 19.62 -4.28 -3.89
CA GLU A 29 20.22 -3.02 -4.35
C GLU A 29 19.59 -2.47 -5.64
N LYS A 30 18.85 -3.31 -6.38
CA LYS A 30 18.09 -2.91 -7.58
C LYS A 30 16.83 -2.12 -7.23
N CYS A 31 16.55 -1.88 -5.94
CA CYS A 31 15.42 -1.08 -5.49
C CYS A 31 15.56 0.38 -5.95
N ALA A 32 14.51 0.90 -6.59
CA ALA A 32 14.53 2.25 -7.16
C ALA A 32 14.64 3.35 -6.09
N VAL A 33 14.24 3.08 -4.85
CA VAL A 33 14.37 4.01 -3.73
C VAL A 33 15.82 4.20 -3.32
N GLN A 34 16.61 3.11 -3.30
CA GLN A 34 18.05 3.19 -3.03
C GLN A 34 18.81 3.88 -4.18
N LYS A 35 18.54 3.49 -5.42
CA LYS A 35 19.22 4.08 -6.59
C LYS A 35 18.82 5.53 -6.87
N ARG A 36 17.58 5.91 -6.56
CA ARG A 36 17.00 7.23 -6.89
C ARG A 36 16.11 7.71 -5.73
N PRO A 37 16.71 8.20 -4.62
CA PRO A 37 16.01 8.59 -3.39
C PRO A 37 15.27 9.95 -3.50
N PHE A 38 14.73 10.25 -4.67
CA PHE A 38 14.05 11.50 -4.97
C PHE A 38 12.74 11.22 -5.73
N ALA A 39 11.81 12.16 -5.66
CA ALA A 39 10.48 12.00 -6.24
C ALA A 39 10.55 11.71 -7.75
N PRO A 40 9.56 11.00 -8.34
CA PRO A 40 9.51 10.81 -9.79
C PRO A 40 9.17 12.12 -10.52
N GLY A 41 9.61 12.24 -11.77
CA GLY A 41 9.38 13.39 -12.65
C GLY A 41 10.62 14.29 -12.83
N GLN A 42 10.56 15.21 -13.80
CA GLN A 42 11.65 16.12 -14.16
C GLN A 42 12.12 16.97 -12.97
N HIS A 43 11.21 17.41 -12.12
CA HIS A 43 11.51 18.23 -10.94
C HIS A 43 11.82 17.41 -9.68
N GLY A 44 11.99 16.09 -9.81
CA GLY A 44 12.19 15.19 -8.68
C GLY A 44 13.41 15.52 -7.81
N GLN A 45 14.47 16.03 -8.43
CA GLN A 45 15.74 16.40 -7.78
C GLN A 45 15.74 17.84 -7.25
N ARG A 46 14.74 18.66 -7.56
CA ARG A 46 14.66 20.00 -7.01
C ARG A 46 14.47 19.93 -5.50
N ARG A 47 14.99 20.93 -4.78
CA ARG A 47 14.84 21.06 -3.33
C ARG A 47 13.35 20.95 -2.97
N ARG A 48 13.01 20.03 -2.06
CA ARG A 48 11.63 19.87 -1.60
C ARG A 48 11.18 21.17 -0.93
N GLN A 49 10.05 21.70 -1.39
CA GLN A 49 9.38 22.81 -0.72
C GLN A 49 8.77 22.32 0.60
N LYS A 50 8.62 23.24 1.56
CA LYS A 50 7.92 22.96 2.81
C LYS A 50 6.50 22.48 2.46
N THR A 51 6.14 21.30 2.95
CA THR A 51 4.82 20.72 2.68
C THR A 51 3.79 21.37 3.60
N SER A 52 2.61 21.68 3.06
CA SER A 52 1.49 22.16 3.88
C SER A 52 0.97 21.04 4.78
N GLU A 53 0.20 21.39 5.82
CA GLU A 53 -0.43 20.42 6.70
C GLU A 53 -1.35 19.45 5.94
N TYR A 54 -2.21 19.99 5.07
CA TYR A 54 -3.02 19.17 4.16
C TYR A 54 -2.16 18.24 3.29
N GLY A 55 -1.02 18.75 2.79
CA GLY A 55 -0.09 17.96 2.00
C GLY A 55 0.48 16.78 2.80
N LEU A 56 0.80 17.00 4.08
CA LEU A 56 1.28 15.96 4.98
C LEU A 56 0.22 14.88 5.19
N GLN A 57 -0.99 15.27 5.57
CA GLN A 57 -2.12 14.35 5.78
C GLN A 57 -2.46 13.56 4.50
N LEU A 58 -2.44 14.24 3.35
CA LEU A 58 -2.67 13.60 2.05
C LEU A 58 -1.60 12.56 1.76
N ARG A 59 -0.32 12.82 2.05
CA ARG A 59 0.76 11.83 1.83
C ARG A 59 0.58 10.63 2.73
N GLU A 60 0.31 10.82 4.01
CA GLU A 60 0.04 9.73 4.95
C GLU A 60 -1.14 8.85 4.49
N LYS A 61 -2.25 9.47 4.07
CA LYS A 61 -3.38 8.73 3.48
C LYS A 61 -2.96 7.94 2.24
N GLN A 62 -2.25 8.58 1.30
CA GLN A 62 -1.81 7.93 0.06
C GLN A 62 -0.85 6.78 0.34
N LYS A 63 0.05 6.93 1.31
CA LYS A 63 1.00 5.92 1.75
C LYS A 63 0.29 4.67 2.24
N THR A 64 -0.61 4.80 3.21
CA THR A 64 -1.39 3.66 3.74
C THR A 64 -2.20 2.98 2.64
N LYS A 65 -2.92 3.77 1.81
CA LYS A 65 -3.69 3.22 0.68
C LYS A 65 -2.82 2.40 -0.28
N ARG A 66 -1.62 2.88 -0.60
CA ARG A 66 -0.68 2.23 -1.53
C ARG A 66 -0.07 0.97 -0.95
N ILE A 67 0.27 0.97 0.34
CA ILE A 67 0.78 -0.21 1.05
C ILE A 67 -0.20 -1.36 0.90
N TYR A 68 -1.48 -1.14 1.21
CA TYR A 68 -2.51 -2.17 1.10
C TYR A 68 -3.06 -2.36 -0.32
N GLY A 69 -2.65 -1.53 -1.28
CA GLY A 69 -3.02 -1.69 -2.69
C GLY A 69 -4.51 -1.52 -2.99
N VAL A 70 -5.23 -0.75 -2.17
CA VAL A 70 -6.69 -0.54 -2.30
C VAL A 70 -7.03 0.72 -3.09
N LEU A 71 -8.23 0.75 -3.68
CA LEU A 71 -8.74 1.95 -4.36
C LEU A 71 -9.22 3.00 -3.36
N GLU A 72 -9.25 4.27 -3.78
CA GLU A 72 -9.63 5.40 -2.90
C GLU A 72 -11.03 5.23 -2.32
N LYS A 73 -12.02 4.88 -3.15
CA LYS A 73 -13.40 4.64 -2.69
C LYS A 73 -13.46 3.51 -1.67
N GLN A 74 -12.72 2.42 -1.90
CA GLN A 74 -12.67 1.29 -0.98
C GLN A 74 -11.99 1.68 0.34
N PHE A 75 -10.90 2.43 0.28
CA PHE A 75 -10.19 2.95 1.45
C PHE A 75 -11.07 3.87 2.29
N HIS A 76 -11.78 4.81 1.65
CA HIS A 76 -12.72 5.70 2.32
C HIS A 76 -13.84 4.93 3.02
N ASN A 77 -14.40 3.90 2.37
CA ASN A 77 -15.41 3.05 2.99
C ASN A 77 -14.88 2.31 4.23
N TYR A 78 -13.61 1.87 4.23
CA TYR A 78 -13.00 1.29 5.42
C TYR A 78 -12.83 2.31 6.54
N PHE A 79 -12.45 3.55 6.20
CA PHE A 79 -12.33 4.62 7.19
C PHE A 79 -13.68 4.95 7.84
N VAL A 80 -14.75 5.13 7.05
CA VAL A 80 -16.10 5.36 7.58
C VAL A 80 -16.56 4.18 8.46
N LYS A 81 -16.21 2.95 8.08
CA LYS A 81 -16.50 1.77 8.90
C LYS A 81 -15.70 1.77 10.21
N ALA A 82 -14.42 2.15 10.17
CA ALA A 82 -13.54 2.22 11.32
C ALA A 82 -13.98 3.29 12.33
N GLU A 83 -14.43 4.45 11.83
CA GLU A 83 -14.93 5.57 12.63
C GLU A 83 -16.22 5.20 13.39
N ARG A 84 -17.08 4.36 12.80
CA ARG A 84 -18.31 3.87 13.44
C ARG A 84 -18.06 2.77 14.48
N GLN A 85 -16.87 2.18 14.52
CA GLN A 85 -16.54 1.15 15.50
C GLN A 85 -16.11 1.78 16.82
N LYS A 86 -16.42 1.11 17.93
CA LYS A 86 -15.93 1.53 19.25
C LYS A 86 -14.39 1.48 19.28
N GLY A 87 -13.76 2.41 19.99
CA GLY A 87 -12.30 2.51 20.12
C GLY A 87 -11.68 3.58 19.23
N ILE A 88 -10.36 3.51 19.02
CA ILE A 88 -9.59 4.51 18.28
C ILE A 88 -9.75 4.25 16.77
N ALA A 89 -10.31 5.21 16.04
CA ALA A 89 -10.61 5.06 14.60
C ALA A 89 -9.38 4.70 13.75
N GLY A 90 -8.21 5.25 14.08
CA GLY A 90 -6.95 4.93 13.39
C GLY A 90 -6.54 3.46 13.54
N GLU A 91 -6.65 2.91 14.76
CA GLU A 91 -6.36 1.49 15.03
C GLU A 91 -7.38 0.58 14.34
N ASN A 92 -8.66 0.93 14.43
CA ASN A 92 -9.74 0.20 13.75
C ASN A 92 -9.52 0.15 12.24
N LEU A 93 -9.08 1.24 11.62
CA LEU A 93 -8.74 1.27 10.19
C LEU A 93 -7.61 0.29 9.88
N MET A 94 -6.53 0.30 10.67
CA MET A 94 -5.39 -0.61 10.47
C MET A 94 -5.80 -2.07 10.64
N ILE A 95 -6.61 -2.39 11.65
CA ILE A 95 -7.17 -3.72 11.87
C ILE A 95 -7.99 -4.17 10.65
N LEU A 96 -8.88 -3.31 10.14
CA LEU A 96 -9.70 -3.64 8.97
C LEU A 96 -8.86 -3.89 7.71
N LEU A 97 -7.77 -3.15 7.52
CA LEU A 97 -6.85 -3.33 6.40
C LEU A 97 -6.00 -4.60 6.54
N GLU A 98 -5.52 -4.91 7.75
CA GLU A 98 -4.71 -6.11 7.99
C GLU A 98 -5.53 -7.40 7.89
N ARG A 99 -6.81 -7.38 8.26
CA ARG A 99 -7.72 -8.54 8.20
C ARG A 99 -8.16 -8.95 6.79
N ARG A 100 -7.80 -8.20 5.75
CA ARG A 100 -8.18 -8.56 4.39
C ARG A 100 -7.47 -9.84 3.96
N LEU A 101 -8.21 -10.76 3.31
CA LEU A 101 -7.68 -12.05 2.89
C LEU A 101 -6.40 -11.94 2.04
N ASP A 102 -6.38 -11.03 1.05
CA ASP A 102 -5.21 -10.79 0.21
C ASP A 102 -3.98 -10.33 1.00
N ASN A 103 -4.19 -9.55 2.07
CA ASN A 103 -3.12 -9.14 2.98
C ASN A 103 -2.70 -10.27 3.93
N VAL A 104 -3.64 -11.05 4.47
CA VAL A 104 -3.36 -12.19 5.34
C VAL A 104 -2.48 -13.22 4.61
N ILE A 105 -2.80 -13.55 3.36
CA ILE A 105 -2.00 -14.45 2.51
C ILE A 105 -0.57 -13.93 2.33
N PHE A 106 -0.42 -12.63 2.08
CA PHE A 106 0.90 -11.99 2.03
C PHE A 106 1.64 -12.06 3.38
N ARG A 107 0.96 -11.79 4.50
CA ARG A 107 1.53 -11.86 5.85
C ARG A 107 1.97 -13.28 6.24
N MET A 108 1.25 -14.30 5.78
CA MET A 108 1.58 -15.71 5.98
C MET A 108 2.73 -16.20 5.08
N GLY A 109 3.22 -15.37 4.14
CA GLY A 109 4.34 -15.72 3.26
C GLY A 109 3.95 -16.55 2.02
N PHE A 110 2.67 -16.83 1.80
CA PHE A 110 2.20 -17.52 0.59
C PHE A 110 2.32 -16.69 -0.69
N ALA A 111 2.54 -15.39 -0.57
CA ALA A 111 2.78 -14.49 -1.68
C ALA A 111 3.93 -13.53 -1.37
N SER A 112 4.81 -13.28 -2.34
CA SER A 112 5.93 -12.33 -2.22
C SER A 112 5.46 -10.88 -2.17
N SER A 113 4.25 -10.58 -2.64
CA SER A 113 3.65 -9.25 -2.60
C SER A 113 2.14 -9.29 -2.40
N ARG A 114 1.56 -8.22 -1.87
CA ARG A 114 0.09 -8.08 -1.73
C ARG A 114 -0.65 -8.16 -3.07
N LYS A 115 -0.02 -7.73 -4.17
CA LYS A 115 -0.61 -7.83 -5.52
C LYS A 115 -0.73 -9.27 -5.98
N GLU A 116 0.27 -10.08 -5.67
CA GLU A 116 0.30 -11.51 -5.93
C GLU A 116 -0.69 -12.25 -5.02
N GLY A 117 -0.70 -11.94 -3.72
CA GLY A 117 -1.69 -12.51 -2.78
C GLY A 117 -3.12 -12.27 -3.25
N ARG A 118 -3.41 -11.08 -3.78
CA ARG A 118 -4.70 -10.78 -4.41
C ARG A 118 -5.00 -11.64 -5.64
N GLN A 119 -4.00 -11.93 -6.47
CA GLN A 119 -4.17 -12.78 -7.65
C GLN A 119 -4.47 -14.22 -7.23
N LEU A 120 -3.76 -14.76 -6.24
CA LEU A 120 -4.02 -16.08 -5.67
C LEU A 120 -5.46 -16.20 -5.15
N VAL A 121 -5.97 -15.16 -4.47
CA VAL A 121 -7.37 -15.11 -4.03
C VAL A 121 -8.33 -15.11 -5.21
N ILE A 122 -8.14 -14.22 -6.18
CA ILE A 122 -9.09 -14.06 -7.30
C ILE A 122 -9.13 -15.31 -8.18
N HIS A 123 -8.02 -16.05 -8.26
CA HIS A 123 -7.92 -17.29 -9.03
C HIS A 123 -8.34 -18.52 -8.21
N ASN A 124 -8.90 -18.34 -7.01
CA ASN A 124 -9.37 -19.43 -6.14
C ASN A 124 -8.28 -20.45 -5.74
N HIS A 125 -7.01 -20.01 -5.61
CA HIS A 125 -5.93 -20.89 -5.14
C HIS A 125 -5.94 -21.07 -3.61
N ILE A 126 -6.80 -20.33 -2.89
CA ILE A 126 -6.85 -20.30 -1.43
C ILE A 126 -8.28 -20.60 -0.97
N THR A 127 -8.41 -21.47 0.01
CA THR A 127 -9.67 -21.81 0.68
C THR A 127 -9.67 -21.28 2.12
N ILE A 128 -10.81 -20.82 2.60
CA ILE A 128 -11.07 -20.42 3.99
C ILE A 128 -11.96 -21.49 4.62
N ASN A 129 -11.45 -22.20 5.63
CA ASN A 129 -12.19 -23.24 6.36
C ASN A 129 -12.81 -24.30 5.43
N GLY A 130 -12.05 -24.72 4.41
CA GLY A 130 -12.46 -25.76 3.45
C GLY A 130 -13.35 -25.28 2.31
N LYS A 131 -13.57 -23.98 2.15
CA LYS A 131 -14.34 -23.38 1.04
C LYS A 131 -13.61 -22.26 0.32
#